data_AF-A0A960VB45-F1
#
_entry.id   AF-A0A960VB45-F1
#
_cell.length_a   1.000
_cell.length_b   1.000
_cell.length_c   1.000
_cell.angle_alpha   90.00
_cell.angle_beta   90.00
_cell.angle_gamma   90.00
#
_symmetry.space_group_name_H-M   'P 1'
#
loop_
_entity.id
_entity.type
_entity.pdbx_description
1 polymer ?
#
loop_
_entity_poly.entity_id
_entity_poly.type
_entity_poly.pdbx_seq_one_letter_code
_entity_poly.pdbx_strand_id
1 'polypeptide(L)'
;MRKILFLLILFFINCSNGKSSEKEYNIFLMGKILSELGITGTSSSTTNFNCTNSSPSFSTLASAGATNNCSSCHSGSTLNAGLDITTRSSVLSRITTGSPENSLLYIKITSGSMKVHTTNSITEAVYCWIKGGALQ
;
A
#
# COMPACT_ATOMS: atom_id res chain seq x y z
N MET A 1 31.45 -59.21 7.80
CA MET A 1 30.07 -59.64 8.10
C MET A 1 29.29 -58.48 8.72
N ARG A 2 27.96 -58.42 8.46
CA ARG A 2 26.97 -57.31 8.64
C ARG A 2 26.99 -56.28 7.50
N LYS A 3 26.19 -56.37 6.42
CA LYS A 3 24.70 -56.45 6.23
C LYS A 3 23.97 -55.27 6.89
N ILE A 4 23.68 -54.19 6.14
CA ILE A 4 22.43 -53.84 5.40
C ILE A 4 21.42 -53.08 6.28
N LEU A 5 20.73 -52.10 5.65
CA LEU A 5 19.61 -51.24 6.10
C LEU A 5 20.03 -49.90 6.75
N PHE A 6 19.50 -48.73 6.41
CA PHE A 6 18.27 -48.36 5.69
C PHE A 6 18.46 -46.97 5.06
N LEU A 7 17.88 -46.76 3.88
CA LEU A 7 17.55 -45.44 3.31
C LEU A 7 16.92 -44.53 4.37
N LEU A 8 17.32 -43.26 4.42
CA LEU A 8 16.48 -42.10 4.79
C LEU A 8 17.20 -40.84 4.28
N ILE A 9 17.02 -40.55 2.99
CA ILE A 9 16.16 -39.47 2.50
C ILE A 9 16.78 -38.09 2.72
N LEU A 10 17.26 -37.58 1.59
CA LEU A 10 17.57 -36.21 1.24
C LEU A 10 16.51 -35.24 1.81
N PHE A 11 16.92 -34.37 2.72
CA PHE A 11 16.24 -33.11 2.99
C PHE A 11 17.22 -31.95 2.80
N PHE A 12 17.66 -31.75 1.55
CA PHE A 12 18.07 -30.43 1.11
C PHE A 12 16.81 -29.57 1.01
N ILE A 13 16.40 -29.01 2.15
CA ILE A 13 15.40 -27.96 2.19
C ILE A 13 16.06 -26.73 1.55
N ASN A 14 15.89 -26.61 0.23
CA ASN A 14 16.07 -25.36 -0.49
C ASN A 14 15.05 -24.37 0.09
N CYS A 15 15.50 -23.55 1.05
CA CYS A 15 14.76 -22.39 1.48
C CYS A 15 14.91 -21.30 0.41
N SER A 16 14.15 -21.42 -0.68
CA SER A 16 13.96 -20.30 -1.61
C SER A 16 13.17 -19.23 -0.87
N ASN A 17 13.82 -18.10 -0.58
CA ASN A 17 13.14 -16.87 -0.18
C ASN A 17 12.29 -16.39 -1.37
N GLY A 18 11.07 -16.93 -1.48
CA GLY A 18 10.05 -16.44 -2.38
C GLY A 18 9.67 -15.02 -1.99
N LYS A 19 10.11 -14.04 -2.80
CA LYS A 19 9.69 -12.66 -2.70
C LYS A 19 8.16 -12.63 -2.76
N SER A 20 7.50 -12.07 -1.75
CA SER A 20 6.03 -12.02 -1.61
C SER A 20 5.36 -11.07 -2.63
N SER A 21 5.94 -10.93 -3.82
CA SER A 21 5.50 -10.04 -4.89
C SER A 21 4.59 -10.73 -5.91
N GLU A 22 4.63 -12.05 -6.03
CA GLU A 22 3.97 -12.77 -7.13
C GLU A 22 2.55 -13.24 -6.79
N LYS A 23 2.17 -13.17 -5.52
CA LYS A 23 0.83 -13.54 -5.03
C LYS A 23 -0.20 -12.45 -5.31
N GLU A 24 0.25 -11.21 -5.42
CA GLU A 24 -0.61 -10.04 -5.60
C GLU A 24 -1.06 -9.87 -7.07
N TYR A 25 -0.26 -10.34 -8.03
CA TYR A 25 -0.59 -10.25 -9.47
C TYR A 25 -1.70 -11.23 -9.89
N ASN A 26 -1.70 -12.45 -9.35
CA ASN A 26 -2.70 -13.46 -9.68
C ASN A 26 -4.10 -13.09 -9.14
N ILE A 27 -4.17 -12.37 -8.02
CA ILE A 27 -5.42 -11.82 -7.48
C ILE A 27 -5.97 -10.72 -8.41
N PHE A 28 -5.10 -9.88 -8.97
CA PHE A 28 -5.49 -8.85 -9.92
C PHE A 28 -5.97 -9.45 -11.26
N LEU A 29 -5.29 -10.49 -11.77
CA LEU A 29 -5.64 -11.13 -13.04
C LEU A 29 -6.94 -11.95 -12.95
N MET A 30 -7.20 -12.62 -11.82
CA MET A 30 -8.51 -13.26 -11.58
C MET A 30 -9.65 -12.26 -11.36
N GLY A 31 -9.35 -11.05 -10.88
CA GLY A 31 -10.34 -9.97 -10.75
C GLY A 31 -10.91 -9.49 -12.10
N LYS A 32 -10.13 -9.58 -13.18
CA LYS A 32 -10.60 -9.20 -14.53
C LYS A 32 -11.64 -10.16 -15.12
N ILE A 33 -11.53 -11.47 -14.85
CA ILE A 33 -12.43 -12.48 -15.41
C ILE A 33 -13.80 -12.43 -14.73
N LEU A 34 -13.85 -12.01 -13.46
CA LEU A 34 -15.10 -11.88 -12.69
C LEU A 34 -15.92 -10.63 -13.06
N SER A 35 -15.28 -9.58 -13.60
CA SER A 35 -15.98 -8.38 -14.08
C SER A 35 -16.87 -8.62 -15.29
N GLU A 36 -16.58 -9.61 -16.14
CA GLU A 36 -17.44 -9.97 -17.29
C GLU A 36 -18.68 -10.78 -16.90
N LEU A 37 -18.67 -11.42 -15.72
CA LEU A 37 -19.76 -12.29 -15.23
C LEU A 37 -20.71 -11.58 -14.25
N GLY A 38 -20.54 -10.29 -13.99
CA GLY A 38 -21.41 -9.53 -13.09
C GLY A 38 -21.42 -10.00 -11.63
N ILE A 39 -20.48 -10.88 -11.24
CA ILE A 39 -20.30 -11.29 -9.85
C ILE A 39 -19.52 -10.17 -9.18
N THR A 40 -20.22 -9.31 -8.43
CA THR A 40 -19.63 -8.29 -7.57
C THR A 40 -18.92 -8.96 -6.41
N GLY A 41 -17.75 -9.55 -6.68
CA GLY A 41 -16.78 -9.91 -5.65
C GLY A 41 -16.41 -8.65 -4.90
N THR A 42 -16.58 -8.67 -3.58
CA THR A 42 -16.28 -7.65 -2.58
C THR A 42 -15.43 -6.52 -3.15
N SER A 43 -16.10 -5.42 -3.50
CA SER A 43 -15.48 -4.20 -3.99
C SER A 43 -14.27 -3.88 -3.12
N SER A 44 -13.07 -3.99 -3.70
CA SER A 44 -11.95 -3.16 -3.27
C SER A 44 -12.54 -1.77 -3.14
N SER A 45 -12.58 -1.23 -1.92
CA SER A 45 -13.38 -0.05 -1.62
C SER A 45 -12.95 1.07 -2.55
N THR A 46 -13.70 1.24 -3.64
CA THR A 46 -13.78 2.49 -4.40
C THR A 46 -14.49 3.45 -3.46
N THR A 47 -13.77 3.90 -2.43
CA THR A 47 -14.17 5.02 -1.60
C THR A 47 -14.11 6.22 -2.51
N ASN A 48 -15.25 6.53 -3.12
CA ASN A 48 -15.41 7.72 -3.91
C ASN A 48 -15.51 8.90 -2.93
N PHE A 49 -14.36 9.33 -2.41
CA PHE A 49 -14.28 10.47 -1.49
C PHE A 49 -14.74 11.72 -2.21
N ASN A 50 -15.59 12.50 -1.55
CA ASN A 50 -16.06 13.77 -2.07
C ASN A 50 -15.04 14.87 -1.71
N CYS A 51 -14.14 15.15 -2.65
CA CYS A 51 -13.14 16.20 -2.50
C CYS A 51 -13.78 17.58 -2.70
N THR A 52 -14.35 18.13 -1.63
CA THR A 52 -15.00 19.45 -1.63
C THR A 52 -14.03 20.58 -1.96
N ASN A 53 -12.76 20.44 -1.56
CA ASN A 53 -11.67 21.25 -2.08
C ASN A 53 -11.04 20.54 -3.28
N SER A 54 -11.10 21.17 -4.46
CA SER A 54 -10.53 20.63 -5.70
C SER A 54 -9.01 20.59 -5.71
N SER A 55 -8.34 21.35 -4.84
CA SER A 55 -6.89 21.45 -4.79
C SER A 55 -6.38 21.65 -3.35
N PRO A 56 -6.46 20.62 -2.49
CA PRO A 56 -5.90 20.69 -1.14
C PRO A 56 -4.39 20.93 -1.16
N SER A 57 -3.87 21.68 -0.17
CA SER A 57 -2.44 21.85 0.07
C SER A 57 -1.86 20.62 0.78
N PHE A 58 -0.53 20.47 0.78
CA PHE A 58 0.14 19.38 1.49
C PHE A 58 -0.11 19.42 3.00
N SER A 59 -0.28 20.61 3.57
CA SER A 59 -0.58 20.79 5.00
C SER A 59 -1.87 20.10 5.44
N THR A 60 -2.81 19.84 4.53
CA THR A 60 -4.06 19.15 4.84
C THR A 60 -3.84 17.71 5.33
N LEU A 61 -2.74 17.07 4.94
CA LEU A 61 -2.37 15.74 5.44
C LEU A 61 -2.06 15.78 6.94
N ALA A 62 -1.35 16.81 7.40
CA ALA A 62 -1.04 16.99 8.81
C ALA A 62 -2.33 17.26 9.61
N SER A 63 -3.23 18.10 9.09
CA SER A 63 -4.54 18.36 9.70
C SER A 63 -5.40 17.10 9.81
N ALA A 64 -5.29 16.17 8.87
CA ALA A 64 -5.95 14.87 8.90
C ALA A 64 -5.30 13.85 9.87
N GLY A 65 -4.18 14.23 10.51
CA GLY A 65 -3.47 13.39 11.47
C GLY A 65 -2.35 12.53 10.88
N ALA A 66 -2.00 12.68 9.60
CA ALA A 66 -0.95 11.87 8.96
C ALA A 66 0.40 12.03 9.69
N THR A 67 0.76 13.24 10.11
CA THR A 67 2.00 13.48 10.86
C THR A 67 1.98 12.77 12.21
N ASN A 68 0.87 12.78 12.93
CA ASN A 68 0.79 12.15 14.26
C ASN A 68 0.81 10.62 14.17
N ASN A 69 0.15 10.07 13.15
CA ASN A 69 0.01 8.62 13.01
C ASN A 69 1.21 7.96 12.35
N CYS A 70 1.93 8.68 11.48
CA CYS A 70 2.93 8.07 10.61
C CYS A 70 4.37 8.48 10.96
N SER A 71 4.60 9.63 11.60
CA SER A 71 5.96 10.19 11.76
C SER A 71 6.86 9.39 12.70
N SER A 72 6.32 8.58 13.62
CA SER A 72 7.11 7.69 14.47
C SER A 72 7.93 6.67 13.67
N CYS A 73 7.43 6.27 12.49
CA CYS A 73 8.04 5.29 11.60
C CYS A 73 8.47 5.86 10.24
N HIS A 74 7.93 7.01 9.84
CA HIS A 74 8.15 7.64 8.53
C HIS A 74 8.45 9.13 8.69
N SER A 75 9.59 9.46 9.28
CA SER A 75 10.09 10.83 9.45
C SER A 75 11.59 10.91 9.12
N GLY A 76 12.14 12.12 8.98
CA GLY A 76 13.58 12.31 8.76
C GLY A 76 14.50 11.58 9.74
N SER A 77 14.05 11.30 10.98
CA SER A 77 14.78 10.49 11.96
C SER A 77 14.55 8.99 11.83
N THR A 78 13.40 8.56 11.31
CA THR A 78 13.01 7.16 11.15
C THR A 78 12.40 6.96 9.77
N LEU A 79 13.20 6.48 8.81
CA LEU A 79 12.81 6.39 7.40
C LEU A 79 12.41 4.96 6.99
N ASN A 80 11.39 4.37 7.62
CA ASN A 80 10.95 3.04 7.20
C ASN A 80 10.56 3.06 5.72
N ALA A 81 11.09 2.09 4.98
CA ALA A 81 10.98 2.00 3.52
C ALA A 81 11.45 3.26 2.76
N GLY A 82 12.22 4.15 3.37
CA GLY A 82 12.73 5.38 2.74
C GLY A 82 11.66 6.44 2.47
N LEU A 83 10.63 6.53 3.31
CA LEU A 83 9.59 7.56 3.24
C LEU A 83 9.66 8.47 4.47
N ASP A 84 9.62 9.78 4.22
CA ASP A 84 9.39 10.82 5.21
C ASP A 84 8.04 11.47 4.95
N ILE A 85 7.05 11.21 5.82
CA ILE A 85 5.70 11.76 5.68
C ILE A 85 5.67 13.28 5.96
N THR A 86 6.72 13.83 6.56
CA THR A 86 6.78 15.23 6.98
C THR A 86 7.27 16.16 5.88
N THR A 87 7.82 15.61 4.78
CA THR A 87 8.35 16.40 3.67
C THR A 87 7.60 16.11 2.37
N ARG A 88 7.10 17.17 1.73
CA ARG A 88 6.32 17.05 0.48
C ARG A 88 7.10 16.35 -0.61
N SER A 89 8.40 16.63 -0.77
CA SER A 89 9.25 16.00 -1.77
C SER A 89 9.33 14.48 -1.61
N SER A 90 9.43 13.98 -0.37
CA SER A 90 9.45 12.54 -0.10
C SER A 90 8.10 11.90 -0.39
N VAL A 91 7.00 12.54 0.03
CA VAL A 91 5.64 12.04 -0.26
C VAL A 91 5.33 12.04 -1.77
N LEU A 92 5.76 13.07 -2.50
CA LEU A 92 5.62 13.15 -3.95
C LEU A 92 6.28 11.99 -4.68
N SER A 93 7.40 11.47 -4.17
CA SER A 93 8.08 10.31 -4.76
C SER A 93 7.27 9.00 -4.70
N ARG A 94 6.17 8.98 -3.94
CA ARG A 94 5.31 7.80 -3.70
C ARG A 94 3.93 7.90 -4.34
N ILE A 95 3.68 8.95 -5.12
CA ILE A 95 2.37 9.17 -5.73
C ILE A 95 2.49 9.37 -7.23
N THR A 96 1.38 9.14 -7.90
CA THR A 96 1.11 9.57 -9.27
C THR A 96 0.11 10.71 -9.19
N THR A 97 0.54 11.94 -9.45
CA THR A 97 -0.30 13.13 -9.38
C THR A 97 -1.60 12.97 -10.18
N GLY A 98 -2.73 13.35 -9.58
CA GLY A 98 -4.05 13.20 -10.18
C GLY A 98 -4.59 11.76 -10.20
N SER A 99 -3.80 10.77 -9.75
CA SER A 99 -4.18 9.35 -9.81
C SER A 99 -3.95 8.65 -8.46
N PRO A 100 -4.86 8.84 -7.49
CA PRO A 100 -4.74 8.22 -6.16
C PRO A 100 -4.64 6.71 -6.22
N GLU A 101 -5.49 6.05 -7.00
CA GLU A 101 -5.53 4.59 -7.10
C GLU A 101 -4.25 3.98 -7.71
N ASN A 102 -3.50 4.76 -8.48
CA ASN A 102 -2.20 4.37 -9.05
C ASN A 102 -1.01 4.90 -8.22
N SER A 103 -1.26 5.43 -7.03
CA SER A 103 -0.25 5.96 -6.14
C SER A 103 0.14 4.94 -5.08
N LEU A 104 1.43 4.61 -5.00
CA LEU A 104 1.93 3.63 -4.03
C LEU A 104 1.55 3.99 -2.60
N LEU A 105 1.62 5.27 -2.22
CA LEU A 105 1.20 5.75 -0.91
C LEU A 105 -0.25 5.34 -0.61
N TYR A 106 -1.18 5.67 -1.51
CA TYR A 106 -2.60 5.41 -1.33
C TYR A 106 -2.89 3.90 -1.26
N ILE A 107 -2.26 3.11 -2.14
CA ILE A 107 -2.37 1.64 -2.13
C ILE A 107 -1.92 1.09 -0.76
N LYS A 108 -0.82 1.59 -0.20
CA LYS A 108 -0.32 1.09 1.09
C LYS A 108 -1.19 1.50 2.27
N ILE A 109 -1.68 2.74 2.32
CA ILE A 109 -2.53 3.15 3.46
C ILE A 109 -3.94 2.51 3.42
N THR A 110 -4.37 1.99 2.27
CA THR A 110 -5.67 1.31 2.11
C THR A 110 -5.59 -0.22 2.17
N SER A 111 -4.39 -0.80 2.20
CA SER A 111 -4.18 -2.26 2.16
C SER A 111 -3.01 -2.74 3.04
N GLY A 112 -2.87 -4.06 3.21
CA GLY A 112 -1.73 -4.66 3.90
C GLY A 112 -1.52 -4.16 5.33
N SER A 113 -0.25 -4.12 5.76
CA SER A 113 0.13 -3.80 7.14
C SER A 113 0.00 -2.32 7.50
N MET A 114 -0.05 -1.39 6.53
CA MET A 114 -0.18 0.05 6.83
C MET A 114 -1.64 0.46 7.04
N LYS A 115 -2.60 -0.30 6.49
CA LYS A 115 -4.03 -0.05 6.69
C LYS A 115 -4.44 0.03 8.16
N VAL A 116 -3.89 -0.84 9.03
CA VAL A 116 -4.26 -0.88 10.45
C VAL A 116 -3.84 0.38 11.23
N HIS A 117 -2.92 1.18 10.67
CA HIS A 117 -2.45 2.43 11.25
C HIS A 117 -3.08 3.67 10.58
N THR A 118 -3.98 3.46 9.61
CA THR A 118 -4.56 4.53 8.80
C THR A 118 -6.03 4.74 9.18
N THR A 119 -6.42 5.99 9.40
CA THR A 119 -7.82 6.37 9.64
C THR A 119 -8.51 6.78 8.33
N ASN A 120 -9.84 6.75 8.29
CA ASN A 120 -10.59 7.23 7.13
C ASN A 120 -10.27 8.69 6.78
N SER A 121 -10.03 9.54 7.78
CA SER A 121 -9.65 10.94 7.55
C SER A 121 -8.30 11.07 6.85
N ILE A 122 -7.31 10.25 7.22
CA ILE A 122 -6.01 10.22 6.52
C ILE A 122 -6.20 9.71 5.10
N THR A 123 -6.96 8.62 4.92
CA THR A 123 -7.23 8.04 3.59
C THR A 123 -7.89 9.06 2.66
N GLU A 124 -8.91 9.77 3.15
CA GLU A 124 -9.62 10.82 2.41
C GLU A 124 -8.70 11.99 2.06
N ALA A 125 -7.93 12.50 3.02
CA ALA A 125 -7.02 13.62 2.80
C ALA A 125 -5.94 13.27 1.77
N VAL A 126 -5.34 12.08 1.86
CA VAL A 126 -4.36 11.59 0.88
C VAL A 126 -4.99 11.43 -0.49
N TYR A 127 -6.18 10.82 -0.58
CA TYR A 127 -6.90 10.68 -1.84
C TYR A 127 -7.16 12.03 -2.50
N CYS A 128 -7.75 12.97 -1.76
CA CYS A 128 -8.13 14.27 -2.30
C CYS A 128 -6.94 15.16 -2.62
N TRP A 129 -5.87 15.11 -1.82
CA TRP A 129 -4.63 15.82 -2.11
C TRP A 129 -4.00 15.32 -3.42
N ILE A 130 -3.89 13.99 -3.60
CA ILE A 130 -3.34 13.42 -4.84
C ILE A 130 -4.24 13.77 -6.04
N LYS A 131 -5.56 13.58 -5.90
CA LYS A 131 -6.54 13.87 -6.96
C LYS A 131 -6.51 15.34 -7.37
N GLY A 132 -6.34 16.24 -6.41
CA GLY A 132 -6.27 17.69 -6.63
C GLY A 132 -4.94 18.22 -7.14
N GLY A 133 -4.01 17.35 -7.54
CA GLY A 133 -2.74 17.76 -8.15
C GLY A 133 -1.54 17.80 -7.18
N ALA A 134 -1.71 17.30 -5.96
CA ALA A 134 -0.65 17.20 -4.95
C ALA A 134 0.07 18.53 -4.69
N LEU A 135 -0.69 19.62 -4.56
CA LEU A 135 -0.15 20.96 -4.40
C LEU A 135 0.56 21.17 -3.06
N GLN A 136 1.29 22.28 -2.95
CA GLN A 136 2.03 22.65 -1.75
C GLN A 136 1.11 23.04 -0.60
#